data_AF-A0A355HBH1-F1
#
_entry.id   AF-A0A355HBH1-F1
#
_cell.length_a   1.000
_cell.length_b   1.000
_cell.length_c   1.000
_cell.angle_alpha   90.00
_cell.angle_beta   90.00
_cell.angle_gamma   90.00
#
_symmetry.space_group_name_H-M   'P 1'
#
loop_
_entity.id
_entity.type
_entity.pdbx_description
1 polymer ?
#
loop_
_entity_poly.entity_id
_entity_poly.type
_entity_poly.pdbx_seq_one_letter_code
_entity_poly.pdbx_strand_id
1 'polypeptide(L)'
;MSSQSDPGGKAGGVKVCSDEHEVWDAANEMLGKRLITHQTGPRGKVVYRLYVEAVTSIAREIYLSLVLDRSSERIMIVASAAGGMDIEEV
;
A
#
# COMPACT_ATOMS: atom_id res chain seq x y z
N MET A 1 12.02 -9.82 17.53
CA MET A 1 11.38 -8.57 17.07
C MET A 1 10.22 -8.98 16.21
N SER A 2 9.02 -8.93 16.78
CA SER A 2 7.76 -9.33 16.18
C SER A 2 7.45 -8.41 15.00
N SER A 3 7.67 -8.90 13.76
CA SER A 3 7.14 -8.27 12.56
C SER A 3 5.64 -8.49 12.57
N GLN A 4 4.91 -7.54 13.15
CA GLN A 4 3.47 -7.47 13.06
C GLN A 4 3.16 -7.07 11.61
N SER A 5 3.02 -8.10 10.79
CA SER A 5 2.54 -8.05 9.42
C SER A 5 1.07 -7.64 9.42
N ASP A 6 0.74 -6.50 8.82
CA ASP A 6 -0.59 -6.22 8.25
C ASP A 6 -0.46 -5.04 7.25
N PRO A 7 -1.43 -4.74 6.37
CA PRO A 7 -1.92 -5.54 5.27
C PRO A 7 -1.67 -4.95 3.87
N GLY A 8 -0.53 -4.31 3.62
CA GLY A 8 -0.16 -3.90 2.25
C GLY A 8 0.16 -5.07 1.30
N GLY A 9 0.44 -6.25 1.86
CA GLY A 9 0.78 -7.48 1.14
C GLY A 9 -0.40 -8.42 0.84
N LYS A 10 -1.66 -8.02 1.10
CA LYS A 10 -2.84 -8.92 1.03
C LYS A 10 -3.14 -9.54 -0.35
N ALA A 11 -2.45 -9.12 -1.41
CA ALA A 11 -2.68 -9.60 -2.79
C ALA A 11 -1.39 -9.94 -3.57
N GLY A 12 -0.22 -9.89 -2.94
CA GLY A 12 1.06 -10.02 -3.65
C GLY A 12 1.42 -8.78 -4.50
N GLY A 13 0.79 -7.63 -4.23
CA GLY A 13 1.04 -6.36 -4.93
C GLY A 13 2.25 -5.56 -4.42
N VAL A 14 2.86 -6.00 -3.31
CA VAL A 14 4.05 -5.39 -2.70
C VAL A 14 4.97 -6.52 -2.26
N LYS A 15 6.27 -6.40 -2.56
CA LYS A 15 7.31 -7.35 -2.15
C LYS A 15 8.52 -6.59 -1.59
N VAL A 16 9.02 -7.05 -0.45
CA VAL A 16 10.31 -6.59 0.10
C VAL A 16 11.39 -7.46 -0.52
N CYS A 17 12.41 -6.82 -1.08
CA CYS A 17 13.54 -7.48 -1.74
C CYS A 17 14.84 -7.03 -1.06
N SER A 18 15.76 -7.96 -0.86
CA SER A 18 17.03 -7.78 -0.15
C SER A 18 18.19 -7.50 -1.09
N ASP A 19 18.06 -7.88 -2.35
CA ASP A 19 19.05 -7.68 -3.40
C ASP A 19 18.42 -7.50 -4.79
N GLU A 20 19.24 -7.23 -5.79
CA GLU A 20 18.81 -6.99 -7.17
C GLU A 20 18.15 -8.22 -7.81
N HIS A 21 18.58 -9.44 -7.46
CA HIS A 21 17.99 -10.67 -8.00
C HIS A 21 16.55 -10.84 -7.51
N GLU A 22 16.31 -10.62 -6.22
CA GLU A 22 14.95 -10.66 -5.67
C GLU A 22 14.04 -9.59 -6.29
N VAL A 23 14.58 -8.40 -6.61
CA VAL A 23 13.84 -7.36 -7.35
C VAL A 23 13.46 -7.85 -8.75
N TRP A 24 14.38 -8.50 -9.47
CA TRP A 24 14.10 -9.06 -10.80
C TRP A 24 13.04 -10.15 -10.75
N ASP A 25 13.11 -11.05 -9.79
CA ASP A 25 12.13 -12.13 -9.63
C ASP A 25 10.76 -11.58 -9.27
N ALA A 26 10.70 -10.63 -8.33
CA ALA A 26 9.47 -9.90 -8.00
C ALA A 26 8.87 -9.22 -9.24
N ALA A 27 9.71 -8.56 -10.05
CA ALA A 27 9.26 -7.88 -11.24
C ALA A 27 8.67 -8.83 -12.29
N ASN A 28 9.31 -9.98 -12.52
CA ASN A 28 8.85 -11.01 -13.45
C ASN A 28 7.53 -11.66 -13.01
N GLU A 29 7.34 -11.81 -11.70
CA GLU A 29 6.10 -12.36 -11.14
C GLU A 29 4.94 -11.37 -11.12
N MET A 30 5.21 -10.06 -11.13
CA MET A 30 4.18 -9.04 -11.01
C MET A 30 3.83 -8.40 -12.35
N LEU A 31 4.83 -7.98 -13.13
CA LEU A 31 4.63 -7.20 -14.35
C LEU A 31 3.89 -8.04 -15.41
N GLY A 32 2.84 -7.47 -15.99
CA GLY A 32 1.97 -8.12 -16.95
C GLY A 32 1.02 -9.17 -16.35
N LYS A 33 1.12 -9.49 -15.05
CA LYS A 33 0.18 -10.37 -14.36
C LYS A 33 -1.03 -9.61 -13.85
N ARG A 34 -2.07 -10.36 -13.48
CA ARG A 34 -3.32 -9.83 -12.94
C ARG A 34 -3.28 -9.83 -11.42
N LEU A 35 -3.30 -8.64 -10.83
CA LEU A 35 -3.38 -8.43 -9.39
C LEU A 35 -4.84 -8.39 -8.94
N ILE A 36 -5.22 -9.26 -8.00
CA ILE A 36 -6.57 -9.34 -7.43
C ILE A 36 -6.49 -8.88 -5.97
N THR A 37 -7.14 -7.76 -5.67
CA THR A 37 -7.30 -7.18 -4.33
C THR A 37 -8.78 -7.15 -3.94
N HIS A 38 -9.08 -6.88 -2.67
CA HIS A 38 -10.45 -6.66 -2.20
C HIS A 38 -11.14 -5.54 -3.00
N GLN A 39 -10.41 -4.45 -3.30
CA GLN A 39 -10.90 -3.26 -3.99
C GLN A 39 -11.12 -3.49 -5.49
N THR A 40 -10.34 -4.35 -6.14
CA THR A 40 -10.51 -4.69 -7.56
C THR A 40 -11.54 -5.79 -7.81
N GLY A 41 -11.89 -6.56 -6.77
CA GLY A 41 -12.71 -7.75 -6.86
C GLY A 41 -12.11 -8.85 -7.75
N PRO A 42 -12.86 -9.92 -8.05
CA PRO A 42 -12.37 -11.10 -8.76
C PRO A 42 -11.79 -10.82 -10.15
N ARG A 43 -12.22 -9.72 -10.79
CA ARG A 43 -11.70 -9.32 -12.10
C ARG A 43 -10.24 -8.86 -12.04
N GLY A 44 -9.76 -8.37 -10.90
CA GLY A 44 -8.41 -7.83 -10.75
C GLY A 44 -8.05 -6.71 -11.73
N LYS A 45 -6.77 -6.32 -11.77
CA LYS A 45 -6.18 -5.42 -12.76
C LYS A 45 -4.84 -5.94 -13.23
N VAL A 46 -4.49 -5.69 -14.49
CA VAL A 46 -3.16 -6.03 -15.01
C VAL A 46 -2.14 -5.00 -14.51
N VAL A 47 -1.00 -5.48 -14.02
CA VAL A 47 0.12 -4.63 -13.57
C VAL A 47 0.94 -4.21 -14.79
N TYR A 48 0.91 -2.92 -15.13
CA TYR A 48 1.68 -2.38 -16.28
C TYR A 48 2.93 -1.61 -15.89
N ARG A 49 3.08 -1.31 -14.59
CA ARG A 49 4.19 -0.54 -14.04
C ARG A 49 4.50 -1.06 -12.65
N LEU A 50 5.79 -1.07 -12.33
CA LEU A 50 6.29 -1.32 -10.99
C LEU A 50 6.90 -0.04 -10.46
N TYR A 51 6.73 0.21 -9.18
CA TYR A 51 7.41 1.26 -8.45
C TYR A 51 8.40 0.58 -7.51
N VAL A 52 9.67 0.94 -7.63
CA VAL A 52 10.77 0.35 -6.87
C VAL A 52 11.41 1.47 -6.07
N GLU A 53 11.51 1.26 -4.76
CA GLU A 53 12.09 2.23 -3.83
C GLU A 53 13.01 1.54 -2.83
N ALA A 54 13.92 2.31 -2.23
CA ALA A 54 14.78 1.80 -1.19
C ALA A 54 13.97 1.52 0.09
N VAL A 55 14.20 0.38 0.72
CA VAL A 55 13.59 0.04 2.01
C VAL A 55 14.11 1.00 3.07
N THR A 56 13.21 1.53 3.89
CA THR A 56 13.55 2.42 5.00
C THR A 56 13.08 1.84 6.32
N SER A 57 13.80 2.16 7.41
CA SER A 57 13.37 1.83 8.76
C SER A 57 12.21 2.75 9.16
N ILE A 58 11.02 2.20 9.27
CA ILE A 58 9.83 2.95 9.66
C ILE A 58 9.79 3.05 11.19
N ALA A 59 10.05 4.25 11.73
CA ALA A 59 9.99 4.50 13.17
C ALA A 59 8.55 4.71 13.68
N ARG A 60 7.67 5.24 12.83
CA ARG A 60 6.26 5.50 13.13
C ARG A 60 5.47 5.58 11.83
N GLU A 61 4.27 5.02 11.86
CA GLU A 61 3.27 5.17 10.79
C GLU A 61 2.15 6.09 11.28
N ILE A 62 1.67 6.97 10.41
CA ILE A 62 0.54 7.87 10.68
C ILE A 62 -0.42 7.84 9.49
N TYR A 63 -1.70 8.04 9.77
CA TYR A 63 -2.68 8.33 8.73
C TYR A 63 -2.80 9.86 8.58
N LEU A 64 -2.71 10.35 7.35
CA LEU A 64 -2.94 11.76 7.03
C LEU A 64 -3.70 11.84 5.71
N SER A 65 -4.84 12.52 5.71
CA SER A 65 -5.59 12.81 4.49
C SER A 65 -6.06 14.26 4.44
N LEU A 66 -6.16 14.77 3.22
CA LEU A 66 -6.73 16.06 2.89
C LEU A 66 -7.93 15.81 1.99
N VAL A 67 -9.12 16.15 2.48
CA VAL A 67 -10.38 15.91 1.77
C VAL A 67 -11.14 17.22 1.61
N LEU A 68 -11.82 17.39 0.47
CA LEU A 68 -12.74 18.52 0.29
C LEU A 68 -14.03 18.22 1.05
N ASP A 69 -14.26 18.96 2.12
CA ASP A 69 -15.52 18.92 2.84
C ASP A 69 -16.55 19.77 2.10
N ARG A 70 -17.60 19.10 1.61
CA ARG A 70 -18.67 19.75 0.85
C ARG A 70 -19.52 20.67 1.71
N SER A 71 -19.60 20.43 3.02
CA SER A 71 -20.44 21.23 3.90
C SER A 71 -19.83 22.60 4.20
N SER A 72 -18.53 22.64 4.47
CA SER A 72 -17.79 23.88 4.70
C SER A 72 -17.18 24.49 3.43
N GLU A 73 -17.16 23.75 2.31
CA GLU A 73 -16.44 24.10 1.07
C GLU A 73 -14.97 24.43 1.33
N ARG A 74 -14.34 23.68 2.24
CA ARG A 74 -12.94 23.85 2.63
C ARG A 74 -12.22 22.51 2.61
N ILE A 75 -10.89 22.58 2.59
CA ILE A 75 -10.05 21.41 2.81
C ILE A 75 -10.09 21.06 4.29
N MET A 76 -10.55 19.85 4.60
CA MET A 76 -10.48 19.23 5.92
C MET A 76 -9.23 18.35 5.99
N ILE A 77 -8.52 18.45 7.11
CA ILE A 77 -7.38 17.57 7.42
C ILE A 77 -7.87 16.51 8.40
N VAL A 78 -7.65 15.24 8.06
CA VAL A 78 -7.86 14.11 8.96
C VAL A 78 -6.50 13.49 9.27
N ALA A 79 -6.15 13.41 10.54
CA ALA A 79 -4.87 12.86 10.98
C ALA A 79 -5.09 11.89 12.15
N SER A 80 -4.41 10.75 12.12
CA SER A 80 -4.43 9.77 13.21
C SER A 80 -3.03 9.21 13.47
N ALA A 81 -2.76 8.89 14.74
CA ALA A 81 -1.56 8.19 15.15
C ALA A 81 -1.55 6.72 14.71
N ALA A 82 -2.70 6.18 14.28
CA ALA A 82 -2.84 4.81 13.84
C ALA A 82 -2.70 4.71 12.31
N GLY A 83 -1.46 4.76 11.82
CA GLY A 83 -1.16 4.49 10.40
C GLY A 83 -1.34 3.01 10.05
N GLY A 84 -1.55 2.73 8.77
CA GLY A 84 -1.66 1.34 8.26
C GLY A 84 -2.96 0.60 8.57
N MET A 85 -3.89 1.23 9.30
CA MET A 85 -5.19 0.68 9.68
C MET A 85 -6.32 1.27 8.84
N ASP A 86 -7.43 0.52 8.73
CA ASP A 86 -8.66 1.02 8.11
C ASP A 86 -9.23 2.16 8.95
N ILE A 87 -9.31 3.36 8.36
CA ILE A 87 -9.65 4.59 9.08
C ILE A 87 -11.13 4.63 9.49
N GLU A 88 -11.97 3.88 8.79
CA GLU A 88 -13.40 3.74 9.08
C GLU A 88 -13.67 2.96 10.38
N GLU A 89 -12.67 2.23 10.90
CA GLU A 89 -12.75 1.48 12.16
C GLU A 89 -12.09 2.20 13.35
N VAL A 90 -11.48 3.38 13.13
CA VAL A 90 -10.71 4.16 14.12
C VAL A 90 -11.54 5.27 14.77
#